data_AF-A0A2B4R4F2-F1
#
_entry.id   AF-A0A2B4R4F2-F1
#
_cell.length_a   1.000
_cell.length_b   1.000
_cell.length_c   1.000
_cell.angle_alpha   90.00
_cell.angle_beta   90.00
_cell.angle_gamma   90.00
#
_symmetry.space_group_name_H-M   'P 1'
#
loop_
_entity.id
_entity.type
_entity.pdbx_description
1 polymer ?
#
loop_
_entity_poly.entity_id
_entity_poly.type
_entity_poly.pdbx_seq_one_letter_code
_entity_poly.pdbx_strand_id
1 'polypeptide(L)'
;MLKFYQFIASNWDLKETPLALGVADTPVCSPSLEKNDNLSIAFIQLYNFIHPLYLAYSYEEAKGSQHKVLASALRDTSFHLNTTVWGVRREIKKTGSSIPTVQHISEASLDHHTKTYLQAMVNNKRVSLTITDDVVKTYRNYVILYTLKDVLTDVLPCI
;
A
#
# COMPACT_ATOMS: atom_id res chain seq x y z
N MET A 1 2.61 -8.31 -9.81
CA MET A 1 1.23 -8.82 -9.70
C MET A 1 0.51 -8.99 -11.04
N LEU A 2 0.54 -8.03 -11.97
CA LEU A 2 -0.21 -8.13 -13.25
C LEU A 2 0.11 -9.36 -14.12
N LYS A 3 1.34 -9.90 -14.05
CA LYS A 3 1.72 -11.16 -14.72
C LYS A 3 1.10 -12.41 -14.07
N PHE A 4 0.72 -12.34 -12.80
CA PHE A 4 0.16 -13.45 -12.02
C PHE A 4 -1.37 -13.40 -12.01
N TYR A 5 -1.96 -12.22 -12.14
CA TYR A 5 -3.40 -12.00 -11.97
C TYR A 5 -4.01 -11.34 -13.19
N GLN A 6 -4.38 -12.18 -14.15
CA GLN A 6 -4.85 -11.75 -15.46
C GLN A 6 -6.15 -10.95 -15.41
N PHE A 7 -7.03 -11.23 -14.43
CA PHE A 7 -8.29 -10.47 -14.28
C PHE A 7 -8.07 -8.98 -13.96
N ILE A 8 -6.94 -8.63 -13.34
CA ILE A 8 -6.55 -7.24 -13.10
C ILE A 8 -5.94 -6.68 -14.39
N ALA A 9 -5.03 -7.43 -15.02
CA ALA A 9 -4.32 -6.98 -16.21
C ALA A 9 -5.23 -6.78 -17.44
N SER A 10 -6.34 -7.51 -17.52
CA SER A 10 -7.28 -7.47 -18.65
C SER A 10 -8.34 -6.37 -18.54
N ASN A 11 -8.43 -5.65 -17.42
CA ASN A 11 -9.41 -4.60 -17.22
C ASN A 11 -8.72 -3.28 -16.81
N TRP A 12 -8.91 -2.25 -17.62
CA TRP A 12 -8.26 -0.96 -17.39
C TRP A 12 -8.67 -0.31 -16.06
N ASP A 13 -9.93 -0.43 -15.66
CA ASP A 13 -10.42 0.19 -14.43
C ASP A 13 -9.90 -0.50 -13.16
N LEU A 14 -9.56 -1.79 -13.25
CA LEU A 14 -8.88 -2.51 -12.16
C LEU A 14 -7.38 -2.22 -12.16
N LYS A 15 -6.78 -2.09 -13.35
CA LYS A 15 -5.35 -1.81 -13.48
C LYS A 15 -5.01 -0.38 -13.03
N GLU A 16 -5.74 0.62 -13.53
CA GLU A 16 -5.58 2.04 -13.19
C GLU A 16 -6.67 2.46 -12.20
N THR A 17 -6.55 1.93 -10.99
CA THR A 17 -7.56 2.06 -9.94
C THR A 17 -7.46 3.39 -9.18
N PRO A 18 -8.57 4.11 -8.94
CA PRO A 18 -8.61 5.24 -8.01
C PRO A 18 -8.69 4.81 -6.54
N LEU A 19 -8.90 3.53 -6.24
CA LEU A 19 -8.87 3.03 -4.86
C LEU A 19 -7.44 3.15 -4.32
N ALA A 20 -7.29 3.86 -3.19
CA ALA A 20 -6.03 3.99 -2.47
C ALA A 20 -6.15 3.30 -1.10
N LEU A 21 -5.21 2.41 -0.78
CA LEU A 21 -5.16 1.68 0.49
C LEU A 21 -3.82 1.89 1.17
N GLY A 22 -3.82 2.04 2.49
CA GLY A 22 -2.61 2.33 3.28
C GLY A 22 -2.20 3.80 3.27
N VAL A 23 -2.97 4.69 2.66
CA VAL A 23 -2.73 6.14 2.68
C VAL A 23 -3.29 6.74 3.97
N ALA A 24 -2.55 7.71 4.53
CA ALA A 24 -3.05 8.58 5.59
C ALA A 24 -3.51 9.91 5.00
N ASP A 25 -4.55 10.50 5.59
CA ASP A 25 -4.98 11.89 5.35
C ASP A 25 -3.93 12.87 5.88
N THR A 26 -2.77 12.89 5.26
CA THR A 26 -1.61 13.71 5.61
C THR A 26 -1.30 14.69 4.49
N PRO A 27 -0.78 15.89 4.82
CA PRO A 27 -0.34 16.84 3.82
C PRO A 27 0.73 16.25 2.90
N VAL A 28 0.90 16.84 1.72
CA VAL A 28 1.95 16.45 0.76
C VAL A 28 3.25 17.17 1.10
N CYS A 29 4.39 16.53 0.81
CA CYS A 29 5.71 17.12 0.93
C CYS A 29 5.80 18.45 0.17
N SER A 30 6.47 19.44 0.76
CA SER A 30 6.74 20.71 0.10
C SER A 30 8.08 21.30 0.54
N PRO A 31 8.86 21.91 -0.38
CA PRO A 31 10.05 22.67 -0.03
C PRO A 31 9.78 23.85 0.92
N SER A 32 8.52 24.30 0.99
CA SER A 32 8.10 25.39 1.88
C SER A 32 7.83 24.96 3.32
N LEU A 33 7.75 23.65 3.59
CA LEU A 33 7.54 23.11 4.94
C LEU A 33 8.86 23.00 5.70
N GLU A 34 8.79 23.03 7.03
CA GLU A 34 9.95 22.71 7.84
C GLU A 34 10.39 21.27 7.59
N LYS A 35 11.70 21.02 7.66
CA LYS A 35 12.26 19.68 7.45
C LYS A 35 11.61 18.63 8.36
N ASN A 36 11.27 18.99 9.60
CA ASN A 36 10.62 18.08 10.53
C ASN A 36 9.18 17.74 10.14
N ASP A 37 8.45 18.68 9.55
CA ASP A 37 7.09 18.44 9.04
C ASP A 37 7.14 17.50 7.85
N ASN A 38 8.07 17.73 6.92
CA ASN A 38 8.32 16.84 5.79
C ASN A 38 8.71 15.42 6.25
N LEU A 39 9.63 15.29 7.21
CA LEU A 39 9.98 13.98 7.76
C LEU A 39 8.79 13.30 8.45
N SER A 40 7.92 14.06 9.12
CA SER A 40 6.72 13.55 9.77
C SER A 40 5.68 13.05 8.76
N ILE A 41 5.47 13.79 7.67
CA ILE A 41 4.65 13.38 6.53
C ILE A 41 5.18 12.08 5.93
N ALA A 42 6.46 12.02 5.58
CA ALA A 42 7.09 10.82 5.03
C ALA A 42 6.96 9.63 5.99
N PHE A 43 7.16 9.86 7.30
CA PHE A 43 7.03 8.81 8.30
C PHE A 43 5.62 8.24 8.32
N ILE A 44 4.57 9.06 8.41
CA ILE A 44 3.19 8.58 8.47
C ILE A 44 2.82 7.83 7.18
N GLN A 45 3.11 8.44 6.03
CA GLN A 45 2.77 7.85 4.73
C GLN A 45 3.46 6.49 4.54
N LEU A 46 4.75 6.37 4.84
CA LEU A 46 5.47 5.09 4.69
C LEU A 46 5.07 4.07 5.77
N TYR A 47 4.90 4.49 7.03
CA TYR A 47 4.58 3.58 8.13
C TYR A 47 3.26 2.86 7.90
N ASN A 48 2.26 3.54 7.35
CA ASN A 48 0.95 2.96 7.10
C ASN A 48 0.96 1.81 6.08
N PHE A 49 2.05 1.63 5.32
CA PHE A 49 2.22 0.51 4.42
C PHE A 49 2.97 -0.70 5.02
N ILE A 50 3.57 -0.59 6.21
CA ILE A 50 4.32 -1.71 6.82
C ILE A 50 3.41 -2.93 6.98
N HIS A 51 2.25 -2.76 7.63
CA HIS A 51 1.32 -3.86 7.85
C HIS A 51 0.64 -4.35 6.55
N PRO A 52 0.06 -3.47 5.70
CA PRO A 52 -0.53 -3.89 4.43
C PRO A 52 0.43 -4.66 3.51
N LEU A 53 1.69 -4.23 3.43
CA LEU A 53 2.67 -4.90 2.57
C LEU A 53 3.08 -6.27 3.13
N TYR A 54 3.16 -6.39 4.46
CA TYR A 54 3.36 -7.71 5.09
C TYR A 54 2.18 -8.65 4.83
N LEU A 55 0.94 -8.16 4.91
CA LEU A 55 -0.26 -8.95 4.56
C LEU A 55 -0.22 -9.42 3.09
N ALA A 56 0.20 -8.54 2.18
CA ALA A 56 0.35 -8.92 0.77
C ALA A 56 1.39 -10.03 0.59
N TYR A 57 2.55 -9.89 1.25
CA TYR A 57 3.58 -10.92 1.27
C TYR A 57 3.06 -12.26 1.82
N SER A 58 2.48 -12.27 3.03
CA SER A 58 2.07 -13.52 3.68
C SER A 58 1.01 -14.26 2.88
N TYR A 59 0.12 -13.52 2.22
CA TYR A 59 -0.91 -14.07 1.36
C TYR A 59 -0.34 -14.74 0.12
N GLU A 60 0.63 -14.12 -0.55
CA GLU A 60 1.29 -14.71 -1.73
C GLU A 60 2.17 -15.90 -1.35
N GLU A 61 2.82 -15.87 -0.19
CA GLU A 61 3.61 -16.99 0.33
C GLU A 61 2.72 -18.22 0.59
N ALA A 62 1.53 -18.02 1.15
CA ALA A 62 0.58 -19.09 1.43
C ALA A 62 0.05 -19.80 0.16
N LYS A 63 0.12 -19.15 -1.02
CA LYS A 63 -0.25 -19.77 -2.32
C LYS A 63 0.77 -20.79 -2.83
N GLY A 64 1.93 -20.91 -2.18
CA GLY A 64 2.91 -21.95 -2.45
C GLY A 64 3.86 -21.64 -3.61
N SER A 65 4.49 -22.70 -4.15
CA SER A 65 5.69 -22.59 -4.99
C SER A 65 5.50 -21.77 -6.27
N GLN A 66 4.31 -21.77 -6.86
CA GLN A 66 4.00 -21.01 -8.07
C GLN A 66 4.09 -19.48 -7.85
N HIS A 67 3.89 -19.03 -6.60
CA HIS A 67 3.92 -17.61 -6.23
C HIS A 67 5.23 -17.18 -5.57
N LYS A 68 6.22 -18.09 -5.44
CA LYS A 68 7.48 -17.86 -4.71
C LYS A 68 8.23 -16.60 -5.17
N VAL A 69 8.28 -16.33 -6.47
CA VAL A 69 8.97 -15.15 -7.02
C VAL A 69 8.28 -13.86 -6.58
N LEU A 70 6.95 -13.82 -6.64
CA LEU A 70 6.17 -12.66 -6.21
C LEU A 70 6.25 -12.47 -4.69
N ALA A 71 6.12 -13.56 -3.92
CA ALA A 71 6.26 -13.54 -2.47
C ALA A 71 7.64 -13.03 -2.04
N SER A 72 8.72 -13.46 -2.71
CA SER A 72 10.07 -12.97 -2.42
C SER A 72 10.19 -11.47 -2.68
N ALA A 73 9.71 -10.99 -3.83
CA ALA A 73 9.75 -9.57 -4.16
C ALA A 73 8.97 -8.71 -3.14
N LEU A 74 7.81 -9.20 -2.69
CA LEU A 74 7.00 -8.56 -1.67
C LEU A 74 7.72 -8.51 -0.31
N ARG A 75 8.36 -9.62 0.08
CA ARG A 75 9.16 -9.70 1.31
C ARG A 75 10.31 -8.71 1.29
N ASP A 76 11.05 -8.66 0.18
CA ASP A 76 12.20 -7.77 0.03
C ASP A 76 11.74 -6.30 0.03
N THR A 77 10.62 -5.99 -0.63
CA THR A 77 9.99 -4.64 -0.58
C THR A 77 9.57 -4.28 0.85
N SER A 78 8.98 -5.22 1.60
CA SER A 78 8.58 -5.02 3.00
C SER A 78 9.78 -4.74 3.89
N PHE A 79 10.87 -5.49 3.69
CA PHE A 79 12.13 -5.25 4.39
C PHE A 79 12.67 -3.84 4.12
N HIS A 80 12.77 -3.44 2.84
CA HIS A 80 13.28 -2.12 2.47
C HIS A 80 12.39 -0.97 2.97
N LEU A 81 11.07 -1.12 2.90
CA LEU A 81 10.13 -0.15 3.45
C LEU A 81 10.35 0.02 4.96
N ASN A 82 10.40 -1.09 5.70
CA ASN A 82 10.61 -1.06 7.14
C ASN A 82 11.94 -0.37 7.49
N THR A 83 13.05 -0.73 6.84
CA THR A 83 14.35 -0.07 7.01
C THR A 83 14.27 1.43 6.74
N THR A 84 13.58 1.84 5.69
CA THR A 84 13.39 3.26 5.34
C THR A 84 12.62 4.01 6.43
N VAL A 85 11.51 3.45 6.91
CA VAL A 85 10.71 4.02 8.01
C VAL A 85 11.55 4.17 9.28
N TRP A 86 12.40 3.20 9.61
CA TRP A 86 13.32 3.31 10.75
C TRP A 86 14.38 4.40 10.56
N GLY A 87 14.86 4.59 9.33
CA GLY A 87 15.74 5.69 8.95
C GLY A 87 15.08 7.05 9.21
N VAL A 88 13.90 7.27 8.64
CA VAL A 88 13.12 8.51 8.84
C VAL A 88 12.84 8.75 10.32
N ARG A 89 12.40 7.71 11.04
CA ARG A 89 12.16 7.79 12.49
C ARG A 89 13.40 8.24 13.27
N ARG A 90 14.60 7.79 12.87
CA ARG A 90 15.85 8.19 13.51
C ARG A 90 16.15 9.66 13.25
N GLU A 91 15.92 10.15 12.04
CA GLU A 91 16.11 11.57 11.72
C GLU A 91 15.16 12.47 12.49
N ILE A 92 13.88 12.10 12.63
CA ILE A 92 12.92 12.82 13.50
C ILE A 92 13.41 12.89 14.95
N LYS A 93 13.95 11.79 15.49
CA LYS A 93 14.47 11.80 16.87
C LYS A 93 15.70 12.69 17.03
N LYS A 94 16.58 12.77 16.03
CA LYS A 94 17.79 13.61 16.10
C LYS A 94 17.47 15.08 16.20
N THR A 95 16.34 15.52 15.65
CA THR A 95 15.89 16.91 15.74
C THR A 95 15.15 17.23 17.04
N GLY A 96 14.96 16.23 17.92
CA GLY A 96 14.23 16.39 19.18
C GLY A 96 12.70 16.40 19.02
N SER A 97 12.19 16.17 17.81
CA SER A 97 10.76 16.12 17.52
C SER A 97 10.10 14.84 18.03
N SER A 98 8.80 14.92 18.35
CA SER A 98 8.00 13.76 18.68
C SER A 98 7.77 12.88 17.45
N ILE A 99 7.67 11.56 17.66
CA ILE A 99 7.28 10.65 16.58
C ILE A 99 5.79 10.82 16.32
N PRO A 100 5.36 11.03 15.07
CA PRO A 100 3.95 11.16 14.75
C PRO A 100 3.14 9.92 15.12
N THR A 101 1.89 10.13 15.51
CA THR A 101 0.92 9.04 15.67
C THR A 101 0.49 8.55 14.29
N VAL A 102 0.37 7.24 14.15
CA VAL A 102 0.03 6.54 12.91
C VAL A 102 -1.25 5.77 13.12
N GLN A 103 -2.08 5.70 12.08
CA GLN A 103 -3.32 4.95 12.13
C GLN A 103 -3.06 3.49 11.76
N HIS A 104 -3.57 2.57 12.58
CA HIS A 104 -3.56 1.17 12.24
C HIS A 104 -4.85 0.80 11.51
N ILE A 105 -4.77 0.49 10.23
CA ILE A 105 -5.90 -0.06 9.47
C ILE A 105 -5.87 -1.59 9.58
N SER A 106 -6.98 -2.19 10.00
CA SER A 106 -7.09 -3.66 10.14
C SER A 106 -7.21 -4.36 8.78
N GLU A 107 -6.80 -5.62 8.71
CA GLU A 107 -7.01 -6.45 7.50
C GLU A 107 -8.48 -6.48 7.07
N ALA A 108 -9.39 -6.67 8.04
CA ALA A 108 -10.84 -6.69 7.78
C ALA A 108 -11.35 -5.37 7.19
N SER A 109 -10.79 -4.23 7.61
CA SER A 109 -11.12 -2.92 7.05
C SER A 109 -10.64 -2.82 5.60
N LEU A 110 -9.41 -3.24 5.31
CA LEU A 110 -8.86 -3.24 3.94
C LEU A 110 -9.69 -4.15 3.00
N ASP A 111 -10.05 -5.35 3.47
CA ASP A 111 -10.90 -6.29 2.75
C ASP A 111 -12.29 -5.70 2.49
N HIS A 112 -12.89 -5.06 3.50
CA HIS A 112 -14.19 -4.43 3.39
C HIS A 112 -14.19 -3.30 2.34
N HIS A 113 -13.22 -2.38 2.42
CA HIS A 113 -13.10 -1.28 1.44
C HIS A 113 -12.91 -1.82 0.01
N THR A 114 -12.05 -2.83 -0.14
CA THR A 114 -11.79 -3.47 -1.43
C THR A 114 -13.03 -4.16 -1.99
N LYS A 115 -13.76 -4.89 -1.15
CA LYS A 115 -15.01 -5.59 -1.54
C LYS A 115 -16.08 -4.60 -1.97
N THR A 116 -16.30 -3.53 -1.19
CA THR A 116 -17.26 -2.48 -1.53
C THR A 116 -16.92 -1.83 -2.86
N TYR A 117 -15.63 -1.52 -3.10
CA TYR A 117 -15.18 -0.97 -4.37
C TYR A 117 -15.45 -1.91 -5.54
N LEU A 118 -15.04 -3.18 -5.45
CA LEU A 118 -15.28 -4.17 -6.50
C LEU A 118 -16.77 -4.39 -6.76
N GLN A 119 -17.61 -4.39 -5.72
CA GLN A 119 -19.07 -4.49 -5.84
C GLN A 119 -19.65 -3.32 -6.62
N ALA A 120 -19.21 -2.08 -6.34
CA ALA A 120 -19.64 -0.92 -7.10
C ALA A 120 -19.25 -1.03 -8.59
N MET A 121 -18.05 -1.52 -8.88
CA MET A 121 -17.57 -1.73 -10.26
C MET A 121 -18.41 -2.77 -11.02
N VAL A 122 -18.79 -3.87 -10.36
CA VAL A 122 -19.68 -4.90 -10.93
C VAL A 122 -21.08 -4.35 -11.16
N ASN A 123 -21.65 -3.66 -10.17
CA ASN A 123 -23.00 -3.09 -10.25
C ASN A 123 -23.13 -2.06 -11.38
N ASN A 124 -22.06 -1.29 -11.62
CA ASN A 124 -21.96 -0.33 -12.71
C ASN A 124 -21.57 -0.97 -14.05
N LYS A 125 -21.48 -2.30 -14.14
CA LYS A 125 -21.10 -3.06 -15.34
C LYS A 125 -19.73 -2.67 -15.92
N ARG A 126 -18.83 -2.10 -15.10
CA ARG A 126 -17.46 -1.73 -15.49
C ARG A 126 -16.53 -2.94 -15.51
N VAL A 127 -16.84 -3.93 -14.67
CA VAL A 127 -16.12 -5.21 -14.60
C VAL A 127 -17.12 -6.36 -14.56
N SER A 128 -16.77 -7.47 -15.20
CA SER A 128 -17.53 -8.73 -15.11
C SER A 128 -16.72 -9.71 -14.30
N LEU A 129 -16.92 -9.72 -12.98
CA LEU A 129 -16.13 -10.49 -12.01
C LEU A 129 -17.02 -11.07 -10.92
N THR A 130 -16.81 -12.34 -10.59
CA THR A 130 -17.41 -12.95 -9.39
C THR A 130 -16.57 -12.57 -8.18
N ILE A 131 -17.17 -11.87 -7.22
CA ILE A 131 -16.45 -11.34 -6.05
C ILE A 131 -16.33 -12.42 -4.97
N THR A 132 -15.22 -13.14 -4.99
CA THR A 132 -14.83 -14.12 -3.96
C THR A 132 -13.83 -13.51 -2.97
N ASP A 133 -13.58 -14.19 -1.85
CA ASP A 133 -12.57 -13.78 -0.88
C ASP A 133 -11.16 -13.70 -1.50
N ASP A 134 -10.80 -14.68 -2.35
CA ASP A 134 -9.51 -14.69 -3.06
C ASP A 134 -9.38 -13.50 -4.01
N VAL A 135 -10.45 -13.16 -4.73
CA VAL A 135 -10.48 -11.99 -5.63
C VAL A 135 -10.30 -10.69 -4.83
N VAL A 136 -11.00 -10.55 -3.70
CA VAL A 136 -10.88 -9.36 -2.83
C VAL A 136 -9.45 -9.23 -2.31
N LYS A 137 -8.87 -10.28 -1.72
CA LYS A 137 -7.52 -10.24 -1.16
C LYS A 137 -6.45 -10.02 -2.21
N THR A 138 -6.59 -10.66 -3.37
CA THR A 138 -5.70 -10.47 -4.51
C THR A 138 -5.74 -9.02 -5.02
N TYR A 139 -6.93 -8.46 -5.19
CA TYR A 139 -7.09 -7.08 -5.65
C TYR A 139 -6.62 -6.06 -4.59
N ARG A 140 -6.93 -6.29 -3.31
CA ARG A 140 -6.42 -5.51 -2.18
C ARG A 140 -4.90 -5.43 -2.20
N ASN A 141 -4.23 -6.58 -2.34
CA ASN A 141 -2.76 -6.65 -2.37
C ASN A 141 -2.18 -5.90 -3.58
N TYR A 142 -2.86 -6.00 -4.74
CA TYR A 142 -2.51 -5.21 -5.91
C TYR A 142 -2.62 -3.72 -5.64
N VAL A 143 -3.74 -3.27 -5.07
CA VAL A 143 -4.01 -1.87 -4.75
C VAL A 143 -2.99 -1.34 -3.73
N ILE A 144 -2.63 -2.12 -2.71
CA ILE A 144 -1.58 -1.74 -1.74
C ILE A 144 -0.27 -1.44 -2.47
N LEU A 145 0.18 -2.32 -3.37
CA LEU A 145 1.41 -2.09 -4.14
C LEU A 145 1.29 -0.92 -5.11
N TYR A 146 0.15 -0.83 -5.79
CA TYR A 146 -0.12 0.24 -6.75
C TYR A 146 -0.06 1.61 -6.05
N THR A 147 -0.70 1.71 -4.88
CA THR A 147 -0.70 2.94 -4.07
C THR A 147 0.69 3.24 -3.48
N LEU A 148 1.40 2.21 -3.00
CA LEU A 148 2.77 2.38 -2.46
C LEU A 148 3.73 2.97 -3.50
N LYS A 149 3.61 2.56 -4.78
CA LYS A 149 4.44 3.12 -5.85
C LYS A 149 4.28 4.64 -5.95
N ASP A 150 3.06 5.14 -5.86
CA ASP A 150 2.78 6.57 -5.95
C ASP A 150 3.25 7.29 -4.67
N VAL A 151 2.98 6.72 -3.50
CA VAL A 151 3.48 7.25 -2.21
C VAL A 151 5.01 7.34 -2.18
N LEU A 152 5.73 6.35 -2.70
CA LEU A 152 7.19 6.42 -2.78
C LEU A 152 7.66 7.60 -3.65
N THR A 153 6.91 7.98 -4.66
CA THR A 153 7.22 9.16 -5.49
C THR A 153 6.91 10.44 -4.71
N ASP A 154 5.79 10.48 -4.01
CA ASP A 154 5.33 11.64 -3.27
C ASP A 154 6.17 11.96 -2.03
N VAL A 155 6.77 10.94 -1.39
CA VAL A 155 7.62 11.12 -0.20
C VAL A 155 9.08 11.44 -0.52
N LEU A 156 9.55 11.24 -1.76
CA LEU A 156 10.94 11.55 -2.12
C LEU A 156 11.34 13.00 -1.82
N PRO A 157 10.50 14.03 -2.08
CA PRO A 157 10.82 15.41 -1.73
C PRO A 157 10.86 15.70 -0.22
N CYS A 158 10.32 14.80 0.62
CA CYS A 158 10.33 14.97 2.08
C CYS A 158 11.65 14.55 2.75
N ILE A 159 12.46 13.73 2.08
CA ILE A 159 13.65 13.06 2.65
C ILE A 159 14.92 13.70 2.09
#